data_AF-A0A2C9LA14-F1
#
_entry.id   AF-A0A2C9LA14-F1
#
_cell.length_a   1.000
_cell.length_b   1.000
_cell.length_c   1.000
_cell.angle_alpha   90.00
_cell.angle_beta   90.00
_cell.angle_gamma   90.00
#
_symmetry.space_group_name_H-M   'P 1'
#
loop_
_entity.id
_entity.type
_entity.pdbx_description
1 polymer ?
#
loop_
_entity_poly.entity_id
_entity_poly.type
_entity_poly.pdbx_seq_one_letter_code
_entity_poly.pdbx_strand_id
1 'polypeptide(L)'
;MAQYKKIDGQCSNHLAKSKSQYFKEEHLEIELFQRDSDLRHRQLTCIKNPGHEKLVPINELTLDNFPLPLRHQCVMDYVTAFSPLVVRIKVKHTSSGRAKDDPFHKIVGRCVYRGATGCVDQVVDVKNIHEFPCKDDACILSGTDHYVYGFIDVWTNRHVVFDTKEAQSAEVEFFFDTPDRQGVVTLKGHDVRKDATGNDDMVLLRCLSHDTDFIPKIHRLVEEAKVLGAAIPRSIKDSSMTDYAMVVSHPHGTSKTFSVGELMEYHKIPDKAGFLSRFLREHSWKHSHRLRVSIYTTPTCPGCSGAPVVTGYDDGWSWWKMCHSTADLVSGMQLAFTYR
;
A
#
# COMPACT_ATOMS: atom_id res chain seq x y z
N MET A 1 23.23 21.23 4.54
CA MET A 1 21.87 20.72 4.79
C MET A 1 20.92 21.45 3.85
N ALA A 2 20.43 20.78 2.81
CA ALA A 2 19.50 21.40 1.86
C ALA A 2 18.13 21.56 2.54
N GLN A 3 17.68 22.80 2.74
CA GLN A 3 16.32 23.09 3.18
C GLN A 3 15.36 22.79 2.03
N TYR A 4 14.69 21.64 2.06
CA TYR A 4 13.60 21.34 1.13
C TYR A 4 12.37 22.15 1.56
N LYS A 5 11.86 22.97 0.65
CA LYS A 5 10.70 23.85 0.90
C LYS A 5 9.42 23.03 0.84
N LYS A 6 8.55 23.21 1.83
CA LYS A 6 7.11 22.89 1.73
C LYS A 6 6.51 23.78 0.64
N ILE A 7 6.39 23.27 -0.59
CA ILE A 7 5.90 24.06 -1.72
C ILE A 7 4.38 24.03 -1.73
N ASP A 8 3.76 24.93 -0.97
CA ASP A 8 2.34 25.21 -1.13
C ASP A 8 2.10 25.98 -2.44
N GLY A 9 1.61 25.28 -3.46
CA GLY A 9 0.91 25.89 -4.59
C GLY A 9 1.72 26.28 -5.83
N GLN A 10 3.03 26.05 -5.89
CA GLN A 10 3.79 26.12 -7.15
C GLN A 10 4.31 24.74 -7.53
N CYS A 11 3.73 24.14 -8.56
CA CYS A 11 4.23 22.90 -9.15
C CYS A 11 5.67 23.18 -9.63
N SER A 12 6.69 22.66 -8.94
CA SER A 12 8.07 22.81 -9.40
C SER A 12 8.21 22.02 -10.70
N ASN A 13 8.85 22.60 -11.71
CA ASN A 13 9.10 21.94 -13.00
C ASN A 13 9.99 20.68 -12.88
N HIS A 14 10.40 20.27 -11.67
CA HIS A 14 11.14 19.04 -11.43
C HIS A 14 10.32 17.77 -11.70
N LEU A 15 8.98 17.82 -11.54
CA LEU A 15 8.07 16.73 -11.90
C LEU A 15 7.84 16.58 -13.42
N ALA A 16 8.34 17.52 -14.23
CA ALA A 16 8.36 17.41 -15.69
C ALA A 16 9.53 16.55 -16.20
N LYS A 17 10.35 15.97 -15.31
CA LYS A 17 11.09 14.75 -15.68
C LYS A 17 10.06 13.64 -15.86
N SER A 18 9.72 13.39 -17.12
CA SER A 18 8.82 12.37 -17.63
C SER A 18 8.58 11.21 -16.66
N LYS A 19 7.30 10.86 -16.39
CA LYS A 19 6.90 9.61 -15.70
C LYS A 19 7.77 8.42 -16.15
N SER A 20 8.20 8.37 -17.42
CA SER A 20 9.06 7.30 -17.96
C SER A 20 10.39 7.08 -17.22
N GLN A 21 10.93 8.05 -16.48
CA GLN A 21 12.19 7.86 -15.75
C GLN A 21 12.01 7.03 -14.47
N TYR A 22 10.83 7.07 -13.85
CA TYR A 22 10.53 6.33 -12.61
C TYR A 22 9.84 4.98 -12.85
N PHE A 23 9.28 4.75 -14.05
CA PHE A 23 8.70 3.46 -14.45
C PHE A 23 9.76 2.52 -15.04
N LYS A 24 10.91 2.39 -14.38
CA LYS A 24 11.86 1.32 -14.65
C LYS A 24 11.72 0.23 -13.59
N GLU A 25 11.95 -1.03 -13.97
CA GLU A 25 11.77 -2.20 -13.10
C GLU A 25 12.45 -2.02 -11.73
N GLU A 26 13.68 -1.52 -11.74
CA GLU A 26 14.50 -1.30 -10.55
C GLU A 26 13.94 -0.26 -9.57
N HIS A 27 13.06 0.63 -10.03
CA HIS A 27 12.43 1.67 -9.23
C HIS A 27 11.07 1.24 -8.68
N LEU A 28 10.42 0.22 -9.26
CA LEU A 28 9.07 -0.19 -8.90
C LEU A 28 8.98 -1.00 -7.60
N GLU A 29 10.08 -1.21 -6.89
CA GLU A 29 10.13 -1.97 -5.62
C GLU A 29 9.26 -3.24 -5.60
N ILE A 30 9.33 -4.03 -6.67
CA ILE A 30 8.74 -5.36 -6.76
C ILE A 30 9.83 -6.41 -6.53
N GLU A 31 9.52 -7.40 -5.70
CA GLU A 31 10.41 -8.54 -5.52
C GLU A 31 10.09 -9.63 -6.55
N LEU A 32 11.07 -10.03 -7.36
CA LEU A 32 10.91 -11.11 -8.34
C LEU A 32 11.56 -12.40 -7.82
N PHE A 33 10.78 -13.47 -7.76
CA PHE A 33 11.22 -14.75 -7.22
C PHE A 33 10.54 -15.95 -7.88
N GLN A 34 11.13 -17.14 -7.75
CA GLN A 34 10.52 -18.39 -8.23
C GLN A 34 9.93 -19.20 -7.08
N ARG A 35 10.57 -19.14 -5.91
CA ARG A 35 10.15 -19.83 -4.67
C ARG A 35 10.35 -18.93 -3.46
N ASP A 36 9.54 -19.09 -2.43
CA ASP A 36 9.65 -18.31 -1.18
C ASP A 36 11.05 -18.46 -0.52
N SER A 37 11.75 -19.58 -0.75
CA SER A 37 13.14 -19.77 -0.28
C SER A 37 14.12 -18.75 -0.87
N ASP A 38 13.84 -18.22 -2.05
CA ASP A 38 14.70 -17.25 -2.74
C ASP A 38 14.67 -15.89 -2.01
N LEU A 39 13.57 -15.57 -1.33
CA LEU A 39 13.34 -14.30 -0.65
C LEU A 39 14.32 -14.05 0.50
N ARG A 40 14.68 -15.11 1.24
CA ARG A 40 15.67 -15.01 2.32
C ARG A 40 17.05 -14.64 1.77
N HIS A 41 17.44 -15.21 0.64
CA HIS A 41 18.69 -14.84 0.00
C HIS A 41 18.68 -13.37 -0.44
N ARG A 42 17.58 -12.92 -1.05
CA ARG A 42 17.39 -11.52 -1.48
C ARG A 42 17.51 -10.53 -0.33
N GLN A 43 16.90 -10.85 0.81
CA GLN A 43 17.04 -10.08 2.04
C GLN A 43 18.51 -10.02 2.50
N LEU A 44 19.18 -11.17 2.63
CA LEU A 44 20.57 -11.21 3.10
C LEU A 44 21.56 -10.48 2.18
N THR A 45 21.26 -10.42 0.87
CA THR A 45 22.10 -9.73 -0.11
C THR A 45 21.61 -8.32 -0.47
N CYS A 46 20.70 -7.75 0.32
CA CYS A 46 20.12 -6.45 0.01
C CYS A 46 21.17 -5.34 0.11
N ILE A 47 21.36 -4.61 -1.00
CA ILE A 47 22.27 -3.46 -1.07
C ILE A 47 21.59 -2.14 -0.72
N LYS A 48 20.25 -2.07 -0.78
CA LYS A 48 19.50 -0.83 -0.57
C LYS A 48 19.44 -0.46 0.91
N ASN A 49 19.23 -1.45 1.78
CA ASN A 49 19.27 -1.29 3.23
C ASN A 49 20.08 -2.45 3.84
N PRO A 50 21.42 -2.41 3.77
CA PRO A 50 22.27 -3.46 4.30
C PRO A 50 21.98 -3.73 5.77
N GLY A 51 21.74 -4.99 6.12
CA GLY A 51 21.42 -5.42 7.49
C GLY A 51 20.02 -5.02 8.00
N HIS A 52 19.27 -4.20 7.25
CA HIS A 52 17.89 -3.81 7.55
C HIS A 52 17.66 -3.22 8.94
N GLU A 53 18.66 -2.55 9.53
CA GLU A 53 18.63 -2.06 10.93
C GLU A 53 17.46 -1.10 11.24
N LYS A 54 16.92 -0.43 10.21
CA LYS A 54 15.79 0.50 10.33
C LYS A 54 14.43 -0.12 9.97
N LEU A 55 14.40 -1.42 9.66
CA LEU A 55 13.17 -2.17 9.41
C LEU A 55 12.86 -3.01 10.65
N VAL A 56 11.95 -2.53 11.47
CA VAL A 56 11.60 -3.15 12.75
C VAL A 56 10.52 -4.20 12.51
N PRO A 57 10.70 -5.48 12.91
CA PRO A 57 9.63 -6.46 12.88
C PRO A 57 8.40 -5.94 13.62
N ILE A 58 7.20 -6.10 13.04
CA ILE A 58 6.00 -5.45 13.58
C ILE A 58 5.65 -5.92 15.00
N ASN A 59 5.97 -7.17 15.33
CA ASN A 59 5.79 -7.79 16.64
C ASN A 59 6.84 -7.35 17.68
N GLU A 60 7.88 -6.65 17.26
CA GLU A 60 8.96 -6.10 18.11
C GLU A 60 8.87 -4.57 18.23
N LEU A 61 7.80 -3.97 17.68
CA LEU A 61 7.63 -2.52 17.67
C LEU A 61 7.45 -1.98 19.09
N THR A 62 8.27 -0.98 19.43
CA THR A 62 8.23 -0.23 20.69
C THR A 62 8.27 1.26 20.43
N LEU A 63 7.98 2.07 21.46
CA LEU A 63 8.06 3.54 21.36
C LEU A 63 9.46 4.03 20.97
N ASP A 64 10.53 3.31 21.33
CA ASP A 64 11.89 3.73 21.03
C ASP A 64 12.22 3.65 19.53
N ASN A 65 11.46 2.87 18.77
CA ASN A 65 11.58 2.79 17.32
C ASN A 65 11.03 4.03 16.60
N PHE A 66 10.33 4.92 17.29
CA PHE A 66 9.82 6.17 16.74
C PHE A 66 10.82 7.32 16.97
N PRO A 67 10.93 8.29 16.05
CA PRO A 67 11.58 9.57 16.30
C PRO A 67 10.95 10.28 17.48
N LEU A 68 11.73 11.05 18.26
CA LEU A 68 11.26 11.71 19.49
C LEU A 68 9.92 12.46 19.34
N PRO A 69 9.66 13.23 18.26
CA PRO A 69 8.37 13.89 18.06
C PRO A 69 7.17 12.93 17.86
N LEU A 70 7.43 11.69 17.46
CA LEU A 70 6.42 10.66 17.25
C LEU A 70 6.30 9.66 18.40
N ARG A 71 7.11 9.78 19.47
CA ARG A 71 7.11 8.86 20.63
C ARG A 71 5.91 9.08 21.54
N HIS A 72 4.72 8.88 20.99
CA HIS A 72 3.45 8.98 21.68
C HIS A 72 2.73 7.64 21.63
N GLN A 73 2.20 7.19 22.77
CA GLN A 73 1.48 5.92 22.87
C GLN A 73 0.34 5.82 21.84
N CYS A 74 -0.44 6.89 21.66
CA CYS A 74 -1.52 6.91 20.67
C CYS A 74 -1.06 6.72 19.21
N VAL A 75 0.16 7.13 18.86
CA VAL A 75 0.73 6.90 17.52
C VAL A 75 1.12 5.43 17.37
N MET A 76 1.75 4.84 18.38
CA MET A 76 2.09 3.42 18.38
C MET A 76 0.84 2.54 18.38
N ASP A 77 -0.16 2.83 19.22
CA ASP A 77 -1.43 2.09 19.29
C ASP A 77 -2.11 2.06 17.92
N TYR A 78 -2.15 3.22 17.24
CA TYR A 78 -2.67 3.32 15.90
C TYR A 78 -1.87 2.47 14.89
N VAL A 79 -0.52 2.56 14.91
CA VAL A 79 0.34 1.76 14.03
C VAL A 79 0.11 0.26 14.22
N THR A 80 0.07 -0.18 15.48
CA THR A 80 -0.20 -1.57 15.85
C THR A 80 -1.58 -2.00 15.36
N ALA A 81 -2.61 -1.17 15.53
CA ALA A 81 -3.98 -1.49 15.14
C ALA A 81 -4.22 -1.56 13.63
N PHE A 82 -3.55 -0.71 12.82
CA PHE A 82 -3.71 -0.80 11.36
C PHE A 82 -2.80 -1.86 10.73
N SER A 83 -1.70 -2.25 11.39
CA SER A 83 -0.75 -3.22 10.83
C SER A 83 -1.35 -4.58 10.39
N PRO A 84 -2.42 -5.14 10.99
CA PRO A 84 -3.04 -6.38 10.54
C PRO A 84 -3.78 -6.21 9.20
N LEU A 85 -4.09 -4.98 8.80
CA LEU A 85 -4.70 -4.62 7.52
C LEU A 85 -3.67 -4.54 6.38
N VAL A 86 -2.38 -4.56 6.70
CA VAL A 86 -1.30 -4.65 5.72
C VAL A 86 -1.06 -6.10 5.36
N VAL A 87 -1.06 -6.37 4.06
CA VAL A 87 -1.01 -7.73 3.50
C VAL A 87 0.17 -7.90 2.57
N ARG A 88 0.66 -9.14 2.48
CA ARG A 88 1.61 -9.54 1.43
C ARG A 88 0.85 -9.97 0.20
N ILE A 89 1.25 -9.48 -0.97
CA ILE A 89 0.69 -9.86 -2.26
C ILE A 89 1.72 -10.65 -3.04
N LYS A 90 1.31 -11.79 -3.60
CA LYS A 90 2.09 -12.58 -4.57
C LYS A 90 1.31 -12.73 -5.85
N VAL A 91 1.86 -12.31 -6.98
CA VAL A 91 1.22 -12.45 -8.29
C VAL A 91 2.01 -13.43 -9.14
N LYS A 92 1.41 -14.56 -9.51
CA LYS A 92 2.10 -15.63 -10.25
C LYS A 92 2.13 -15.40 -11.76
N HIS A 93 1.10 -14.76 -12.32
CA HIS A 93 0.93 -14.59 -13.75
C HIS A 93 1.22 -13.16 -14.19
N THR A 94 1.98 -13.00 -15.27
CA THR A 94 2.15 -11.72 -15.96
C THR A 94 1.27 -11.70 -17.20
N SER A 95 0.33 -10.75 -17.25
CA SER A 95 -0.63 -10.65 -18.34
C SER A 95 0.03 -10.25 -19.65
N SER A 96 -0.35 -10.93 -20.74
CA SER A 96 0.01 -10.54 -22.11
C SER A 96 -0.61 -9.20 -22.54
N GLY A 97 -1.53 -8.65 -21.75
CA GLY A 97 -2.11 -7.32 -21.96
C GLY A 97 -1.21 -6.15 -21.54
N ARG A 98 -0.10 -6.43 -20.83
CA ARG A 98 0.91 -5.40 -20.52
C ARG A 98 1.57 -4.88 -21.80
N ALA A 99 1.73 -3.56 -21.89
CA ALA A 99 2.35 -2.90 -23.03
C ALA A 99 3.81 -3.37 -23.21
N LYS A 100 4.36 -3.27 -24.42
CA LYS A 100 5.72 -3.76 -24.73
C LYS A 100 6.82 -3.02 -23.95
N ASP A 101 6.55 -1.78 -23.58
CA ASP A 101 7.39 -0.91 -22.77
C ASP A 101 7.12 -1.04 -21.26
N ASP A 102 6.15 -1.85 -20.83
CA ASP A 102 5.95 -2.18 -19.42
C ASP A 102 7.18 -2.95 -18.89
N PRO A 103 7.72 -2.57 -17.71
CA PRO A 103 8.89 -3.23 -17.14
C PRO A 103 8.76 -4.75 -17.02
N PHE A 104 7.55 -5.26 -16.78
CA PHE A 104 7.31 -6.69 -16.62
C PHE A 104 6.93 -7.41 -17.91
N HIS A 105 6.88 -6.73 -19.06
CA HIS A 105 6.54 -7.37 -20.34
C HIS A 105 7.48 -8.54 -20.68
N LYS A 106 8.76 -8.44 -20.30
CA LYS A 106 9.78 -9.47 -20.58
C LYS A 106 9.54 -10.79 -19.86
N ILE A 107 8.73 -10.79 -18.81
CA ILE A 107 8.38 -11.97 -18.02
C ILE A 107 6.96 -12.50 -18.30
N VAL A 108 6.30 -11.99 -19.35
CA VAL A 108 5.05 -12.58 -19.87
C VAL A 108 5.26 -14.04 -20.24
N GLY A 109 4.33 -14.90 -19.82
CA GLY A 109 4.37 -16.34 -20.05
C GLY A 109 5.40 -17.11 -19.19
N ARG A 110 6.18 -16.43 -18.34
CA ARG A 110 7.12 -17.08 -17.42
C ARG A 110 6.44 -17.37 -16.07
N CYS A 111 6.89 -18.43 -15.40
CA CYS A 111 6.50 -18.73 -14.02
C CYS A 111 7.43 -17.98 -13.05
N VAL A 112 7.19 -16.68 -12.86
CA VAL A 112 7.94 -15.81 -11.96
C VAL A 112 6.94 -15.04 -11.11
N TYR A 113 7.08 -15.12 -9.79
CA TYR A 113 6.24 -14.38 -8.86
C TYR A 113 6.70 -12.92 -8.77
N ARG A 114 5.72 -12.02 -8.65
CA ARG A 114 5.89 -10.65 -8.18
C ARG A 114 5.41 -10.55 -6.74
N GLY A 115 6.31 -10.25 -5.82
CA GLY A 115 6.03 -9.98 -4.41
C GLY A 115 5.90 -8.49 -4.16
N ALA A 116 4.86 -8.11 -3.43
CA ALA A 116 4.53 -6.74 -3.09
C ALA A 116 3.73 -6.66 -1.78
N THR A 117 3.32 -5.45 -1.43
CA THR A 117 2.47 -5.14 -0.28
C THR A 117 1.12 -4.60 -0.76
N GLY A 118 0.08 -4.75 0.07
CA GLY A 118 -1.16 -4.00 -0.06
C GLY A 118 -1.73 -3.62 1.30
N CYS A 119 -2.83 -2.86 1.29
CA CYS A 119 -3.56 -2.50 2.50
C CYS A 119 -5.07 -2.67 2.28
N VAL A 120 -5.78 -3.24 3.24
CA VAL A 120 -7.24 -3.38 3.19
C VAL A 120 -7.90 -2.01 3.06
N ASP A 121 -8.93 -1.93 2.21
CA ASP A 121 -9.74 -0.74 2.06
C ASP A 121 -10.52 -0.40 3.34
N GLN A 122 -10.80 0.88 3.53
CA GLN A 122 -11.48 1.36 4.72
C GLN A 122 -12.97 0.98 4.77
N VAL A 123 -13.50 0.45 3.68
CA VAL A 123 -14.88 0.00 3.60
C VAL A 123 -14.89 -1.50 3.37
N VAL A 124 -15.33 -2.23 4.38
CA VAL A 124 -15.59 -3.66 4.28
C VAL A 124 -17.10 -3.84 4.24
N ASP A 125 -17.60 -4.37 3.13
CA ASP A 125 -19.03 -4.58 2.96
C ASP A 125 -19.51 -5.81 3.74
N VAL A 126 -19.81 -5.59 5.03
CA VAL A 126 -20.37 -6.61 5.92
C VAL A 126 -21.87 -6.82 5.72
N LYS A 127 -22.55 -5.94 4.97
CA LYS A 127 -24.01 -5.99 4.79
C LYS A 127 -24.40 -6.78 3.55
N ASN A 128 -23.53 -6.80 2.54
CA ASN A 128 -23.69 -7.59 1.33
C ASN A 128 -22.71 -8.76 1.31
N ILE A 129 -22.73 -9.56 2.39
CA ILE A 129 -22.17 -10.91 2.39
C ILE A 129 -23.02 -11.72 1.40
N HIS A 130 -22.61 -11.72 0.13
CA HIS A 130 -23.29 -12.46 -0.91
C HIS A 130 -22.88 -13.92 -0.80
N GLU A 131 -23.85 -14.82 -0.70
CA GLU A 131 -23.63 -16.25 -0.95
C GLU A 131 -23.73 -16.47 -2.45
N PHE A 132 -22.60 -16.68 -3.11
CA PHE A 132 -22.59 -17.15 -4.48
C PHE A 132 -21.79 -18.44 -4.61
N PRO A 133 -22.23 -19.40 -5.44
CA PRO A 133 -21.49 -20.62 -5.68
C PRO A 133 -20.07 -20.27 -6.11
N CYS A 134 -19.09 -20.89 -5.45
CA CYS A 134 -17.70 -20.70 -5.85
C CYS A 134 -17.48 -21.31 -7.24
N LYS A 135 -16.96 -20.49 -8.17
CA LYS A 135 -16.64 -20.90 -9.55
C LYS A 135 -15.16 -21.16 -9.76
N ASP A 136 -14.37 -21.17 -8.69
CA ASP A 136 -12.95 -21.45 -8.76
C ASP A 136 -12.74 -22.97 -8.74
N ASP A 137 -12.45 -23.54 -9.91
CA ASP A 137 -12.15 -24.97 -10.08
C ASP A 137 -10.92 -25.40 -9.25
N ALA A 138 -10.04 -24.46 -8.89
CA ALA A 138 -8.87 -24.70 -8.06
C ALA A 138 -9.11 -24.40 -6.57
N CYS A 139 -10.36 -24.16 -6.15
CA CYS A 139 -10.67 -23.90 -4.75
C CYS A 139 -10.30 -25.08 -3.86
N ILE A 140 -9.79 -24.82 -2.66
CA ILE A 140 -9.45 -25.86 -1.68
C ILE A 140 -10.67 -26.66 -1.21
N LEU A 141 -11.86 -26.10 -1.38
CA LEU A 141 -13.16 -26.72 -1.07
C LEU A 141 -13.78 -27.40 -2.30
N SER A 142 -13.02 -27.54 -3.39
CA SER A 142 -13.44 -28.27 -4.58
C SER A 142 -13.85 -29.71 -4.21
N GLY A 143 -15.04 -30.12 -4.64
CA GLY A 143 -15.64 -31.42 -4.29
C GLY A 143 -16.82 -31.34 -3.32
N THR A 144 -17.06 -30.18 -2.70
CA THR A 144 -18.30 -29.91 -1.96
C THR A 144 -18.99 -28.67 -2.51
N ASP A 145 -20.32 -28.65 -2.48
CA ASP A 145 -21.08 -27.43 -2.72
C ASP A 145 -20.69 -26.39 -1.65
N HIS A 146 -20.02 -25.33 -2.07
CA HIS A 146 -19.56 -24.27 -1.18
C HIS A 146 -19.75 -22.90 -1.80
N TYR A 147 -19.82 -21.90 -0.92
CA TYR A 147 -20.13 -20.53 -1.28
C TYR A 147 -18.96 -19.63 -0.94
N VAL A 148 -18.76 -18.61 -1.76
CA VAL A 148 -18.02 -17.43 -1.35
C VAL A 148 -19.00 -16.55 -0.58
N TYR A 149 -18.52 -15.93 0.51
CA TYR A 149 -19.34 -15.12 1.41
C TYR A 149 -19.08 -13.62 1.27
N GLY A 150 -18.12 -13.22 0.45
CA GLY A 150 -17.93 -11.81 0.13
C GLY A 150 -16.53 -11.47 -0.28
N PHE A 151 -16.27 -10.17 -0.26
CA PHE A 151 -15.06 -9.58 -0.80
C PHE A 151 -14.35 -8.73 0.23
N ILE A 152 -13.02 -8.84 0.23
CA ILE A 152 -12.15 -7.88 0.90
C ILE A 152 -11.37 -7.17 -0.19
N ASP A 153 -11.58 -5.87 -0.29
CA ASP A 153 -10.87 -5.04 -1.24
C ASP A 153 -9.54 -4.56 -0.62
N VAL A 154 -8.45 -4.66 -1.39
CA VAL A 154 -7.09 -4.34 -0.98
C VAL A 154 -6.49 -3.34 -1.96
N TRP A 155 -6.06 -2.20 -1.47
CA TRP A 155 -5.29 -1.22 -2.22
C TRP A 155 -3.87 -1.72 -2.47
N THR A 156 -3.42 -1.57 -3.72
CA THR A 156 -2.03 -1.77 -4.13
C THR A 156 -1.76 -0.99 -5.43
N ASN A 157 -0.59 -1.18 -6.02
CA ASN A 157 -0.26 -0.52 -7.28
C ASN A 157 -0.70 -1.31 -8.51
N ARG A 158 -0.99 -0.59 -9.60
CA ARG A 158 -1.31 -1.19 -10.88
C ARG A 158 -0.13 -1.98 -11.45
N HIS A 159 1.09 -1.51 -11.22
CA HIS A 159 2.26 -2.25 -11.65
C HIS A 159 2.42 -3.59 -10.89
N VAL A 160 1.87 -3.72 -9.67
CA VAL A 160 1.77 -5.00 -8.94
C VAL A 160 0.74 -5.92 -9.61
N VAL A 161 -0.51 -5.45 -9.73
CA VAL A 161 -1.64 -6.18 -10.35
C VAL A 161 -2.24 -5.34 -11.47
N PHE A 162 -2.01 -5.77 -12.72
CA PHE A 162 -2.36 -4.97 -13.90
C PHE A 162 -3.82 -5.10 -14.36
N ASP A 163 -4.34 -6.33 -14.34
CA ASP A 163 -5.68 -6.68 -14.82
C ASP A 163 -6.27 -7.87 -14.05
N THR A 164 -7.50 -8.25 -14.40
CA THR A 164 -8.22 -9.35 -13.77
C THR A 164 -7.50 -10.70 -13.91
N LYS A 165 -6.75 -10.94 -14.99
CA LYS A 165 -6.00 -12.21 -15.15
C LYS A 165 -4.86 -12.30 -14.15
N GLU A 166 -4.17 -11.18 -13.91
CA GLU A 166 -3.17 -11.11 -12.85
C GLU A 166 -3.82 -11.23 -11.46
N ALA A 167 -4.95 -10.56 -11.24
CA ALA A 167 -5.70 -10.65 -9.98
C ALA A 167 -6.10 -12.08 -9.62
N GLN A 168 -6.62 -12.85 -10.59
CA GLN A 168 -6.99 -14.26 -10.41
C GLN A 168 -5.79 -15.16 -10.10
N SER A 169 -4.59 -14.74 -10.48
CA SER A 169 -3.34 -15.43 -10.13
C SER A 169 -2.73 -14.98 -8.81
N ALA A 170 -3.33 -13.98 -8.15
CA ALA A 170 -2.79 -13.36 -6.96
C ALA A 170 -3.19 -14.12 -5.69
N GLU A 171 -2.25 -14.21 -4.77
CA GLU A 171 -2.45 -14.66 -3.39
C GLU A 171 -2.19 -13.48 -2.46
N VAL A 172 -3.11 -13.26 -1.52
CA VAL A 172 -3.06 -12.17 -0.55
C VAL A 172 -2.98 -12.77 0.85
N GLU A 173 -1.86 -12.57 1.51
CA GLU A 173 -1.56 -13.15 2.82
C GLU A 173 -1.70 -12.09 3.92
N PHE A 174 -2.64 -12.34 4.82
CA PHE A 174 -2.89 -11.57 6.02
C PHE A 174 -2.06 -12.13 7.18
N PHE A 175 -1.72 -11.26 8.14
CA PHE A 175 -1.04 -11.60 9.39
C PHE A 175 0.32 -12.31 9.21
N PHE A 176 1.03 -12.05 8.11
CA PHE A 176 2.39 -12.57 7.91
C PHE A 176 3.42 -11.73 8.69
N ASP A 177 3.36 -11.86 10.01
CA ASP A 177 4.14 -11.04 10.95
C ASP A 177 5.46 -11.70 11.35
N THR A 178 5.54 -13.03 11.26
CA THR A 178 6.71 -13.82 11.66
C THR A 178 7.17 -14.78 10.55
N PRO A 179 8.48 -15.10 10.45
CA PRO A 179 9.01 -16.01 9.42
C PRO A 179 8.45 -17.44 9.48
N ASP A 180 7.95 -17.90 10.63
CA ASP A 180 7.32 -19.22 10.80
C ASP A 180 5.90 -19.30 10.21
N ARG A 181 5.35 -18.15 9.77
CA ARG A 181 4.04 -18.03 9.13
C ARG A 181 2.88 -18.47 10.03
N GLN A 182 3.06 -18.40 11.35
CA GLN A 182 2.00 -18.74 12.29
C GLN A 182 0.79 -17.81 12.10
N GLY A 183 -0.41 -18.39 11.94
CA GLY A 183 -1.66 -17.62 11.84
C GLY A 183 -1.90 -16.92 10.50
N VAL A 184 -1.06 -17.15 9.48
CA VAL A 184 -1.25 -16.56 8.15
C VAL A 184 -2.54 -17.05 7.50
N VAL A 185 -3.37 -16.12 7.07
CA VAL A 185 -4.59 -16.40 6.29
C VAL A 185 -4.35 -15.95 4.85
N THR A 186 -4.60 -16.84 3.89
CA THR A 186 -4.40 -16.55 2.46
C THR A 186 -5.72 -16.47 1.74
N LEU A 187 -6.00 -15.34 1.09
CA LEU A 187 -7.12 -15.19 0.16
C LEU A 187 -6.63 -15.22 -1.29
N LYS A 188 -7.53 -15.61 -2.19
CA LYS A 188 -7.32 -15.54 -3.65
C LYS A 188 -7.88 -14.23 -4.19
N GLY A 189 -7.14 -13.60 -5.10
CA GLY A 189 -7.65 -12.46 -5.86
C GLY A 189 -8.74 -12.90 -6.86
N HIS A 190 -9.68 -12.00 -7.13
CA HIS A 190 -10.84 -12.23 -7.98
C HIS A 190 -10.84 -11.33 -9.20
N ASP A 191 -10.82 -10.03 -8.95
CA ASP A 191 -10.78 -8.99 -9.96
C ASP A 191 -9.94 -7.81 -9.46
N VAL A 192 -9.70 -6.88 -10.38
CA VAL A 192 -9.04 -5.62 -10.06
C VAL A 192 -9.91 -4.49 -10.60
N ARG A 193 -10.08 -3.46 -9.78
CA ARG A 193 -10.82 -2.25 -10.14
C ARG A 193 -9.84 -1.10 -10.21
N LYS A 194 -9.93 -0.34 -11.30
CA LYS A 194 -9.18 0.91 -11.43
C LYS A 194 -9.83 1.96 -10.55
N ASP A 195 -9.01 2.78 -9.92
CA ASP A 195 -9.50 4.00 -9.31
C ASP A 195 -10.11 4.92 -10.39
N ALA A 196 -11.34 5.35 -10.19
CA ALA A 196 -12.05 6.26 -11.08
C ALA A 196 -11.40 7.66 -11.16
N THR A 197 -10.42 7.94 -10.31
CA THR A 197 -9.91 9.30 -10.08
C THR A 197 -8.70 9.68 -10.94
N GLY A 198 -8.22 8.75 -11.76
CA GLY A 198 -7.14 8.98 -12.73
C GLY A 198 -5.73 8.86 -12.15
N ASN A 199 -5.57 8.31 -10.94
CA ASN A 199 -4.28 7.73 -10.57
C ASN A 199 -4.10 6.40 -11.29
N ASP A 200 -3.39 6.43 -12.41
CA ASP A 200 -3.19 5.24 -13.24
C ASP A 200 -2.40 4.12 -12.55
N ASP A 201 -1.65 4.41 -11.48
CA ASP A 201 -0.79 3.41 -10.84
C ASP A 201 -1.38 2.82 -9.55
N MET A 202 -2.65 3.06 -9.25
CA MET A 202 -3.31 2.48 -8.08
C MET A 202 -4.56 1.70 -8.47
N VAL A 203 -4.77 0.59 -7.77
CA VAL A 203 -5.87 -0.33 -8.03
C VAL A 203 -6.41 -0.93 -6.73
N LEU A 204 -7.68 -1.32 -6.77
CA LEU A 204 -8.33 -2.15 -5.77
C LEU A 204 -8.28 -3.60 -6.24
N LEU A 205 -7.50 -4.44 -5.56
CA LEU A 205 -7.50 -5.89 -5.71
C LEU A 205 -8.60 -6.48 -4.83
N ARG A 206 -9.58 -7.10 -5.46
CA ARG A 206 -10.69 -7.75 -4.76
C ARG A 206 -10.37 -9.19 -4.42
N CYS A 207 -10.50 -9.58 -3.17
CA CYS A 207 -10.17 -10.92 -2.68
C CYS A 207 -11.41 -11.67 -2.20
N LEU A 208 -11.51 -12.97 -2.50
CA LEU A 208 -12.63 -13.83 -2.09
C LEU A 208 -12.39 -14.38 -0.68
N SER A 209 -13.43 -14.40 0.15
CA SER A 209 -13.43 -15.15 1.41
C SER A 209 -14.48 -16.28 1.39
N HIS A 210 -14.04 -17.47 1.77
CA HIS A 210 -14.91 -18.61 2.10
C HIS A 210 -15.20 -18.71 3.61
N ASP A 211 -14.61 -17.82 4.40
CA ASP A 211 -14.78 -17.75 5.84
C ASP A 211 -15.76 -16.62 6.19
N THR A 212 -16.90 -17.01 6.76
CA THR A 212 -17.97 -16.10 7.20
C THR A 212 -17.57 -15.22 8.36
N ASP A 213 -16.60 -15.65 9.17
CA ASP A 213 -16.12 -14.91 10.34
C ASP A 213 -14.95 -13.99 9.99
N PHE A 214 -14.26 -14.27 8.88
CA PHE A 214 -13.13 -13.46 8.43
C PHE A 214 -13.52 -12.05 8.02
N ILE A 215 -14.61 -11.87 7.26
CA ILE A 215 -15.05 -10.53 6.82
C ILE A 215 -15.44 -9.65 8.03
N PRO A 216 -16.26 -10.11 9.00
CA PRO A 216 -16.50 -9.37 10.24
C PRO A 216 -15.24 -9.12 11.07
N LYS A 217 -14.27 -10.04 11.09
CA LYS A 217 -12.97 -9.84 11.75
C LYS A 217 -12.21 -8.68 11.11
N ILE A 218 -12.07 -8.66 9.78
CA ILE A 218 -11.38 -7.58 9.07
C ILE A 218 -12.11 -6.24 9.25
N HIS A 219 -13.43 -6.22 9.18
CA HIS A 219 -14.22 -5.00 9.46
C HIS A 219 -13.93 -4.44 10.86
N ARG A 220 -13.87 -5.28 11.90
CA ARG A 220 -13.53 -4.83 13.27
C ARG A 220 -12.14 -4.19 13.34
N LEU A 221 -11.14 -4.80 12.68
CA LEU A 221 -9.78 -4.26 12.63
C LEU A 221 -9.75 -2.89 11.91
N VAL A 222 -10.51 -2.72 10.83
CA VAL A 222 -10.66 -1.44 10.14
C VAL A 222 -11.27 -0.38 11.05
N GLU A 223 -12.35 -0.70 11.76
CA GLU A 223 -13.01 0.24 12.67
C GLU A 223 -12.13 0.61 13.87
N GLU A 224 -11.40 -0.35 14.45
CA GLU A 224 -10.43 -0.12 15.52
C GLU A 224 -9.32 0.84 15.07
N ALA A 225 -8.71 0.59 13.91
CA ALA A 225 -7.68 1.45 13.35
C ALA A 225 -8.20 2.87 13.07
N LYS A 226 -9.44 3.01 12.57
CA LYS A 226 -10.09 4.32 12.39
C LYS A 226 -10.29 5.08 13.70
N VAL A 227 -10.81 4.40 14.72
CA VAL A 227 -11.05 4.99 16.04
C VAL A 227 -9.74 5.48 16.65
N LEU A 228 -8.68 4.66 16.63
CA LEU A 228 -7.38 5.03 17.17
C LEU A 228 -6.71 6.16 16.37
N GLY A 229 -6.80 6.13 15.04
CA GLY A 229 -6.28 7.21 14.19
C GLY A 229 -7.00 8.55 14.42
N ALA A 230 -8.32 8.52 14.58
CA ALA A 230 -9.11 9.69 14.94
C ALA A 230 -8.74 10.23 16.32
N ALA A 231 -8.45 9.34 17.28
CA ALA A 231 -8.11 9.69 18.66
C ALA A 231 -6.72 10.34 18.83
N ILE A 232 -5.81 10.23 17.86
CA ILE A 232 -4.52 10.94 17.93
C ILE A 232 -4.79 12.47 18.06
N PRO A 233 -4.20 13.17 19.04
CA PRO A 233 -4.36 14.62 19.21
C PRO A 233 -3.94 15.41 17.97
N ARG A 234 -4.72 16.44 17.61
CA ARG A 234 -4.41 17.33 16.49
C ARG A 234 -3.05 18.03 16.64
N SER A 235 -2.66 18.36 17.87
CA SER A 235 -1.34 18.91 18.15
C SER A 235 -0.22 17.97 17.69
N ILE A 236 -0.36 16.66 17.86
CA ILE A 236 0.63 15.67 17.40
C ILE A 236 0.58 15.54 15.88
N LYS A 237 -0.63 15.51 15.31
CA LYS A 237 -0.85 15.41 13.84
C LYS A 237 -0.16 16.56 13.11
N ASP A 238 -0.46 17.79 13.54
CA ASP A 238 -0.07 19.03 12.85
C ASP A 238 1.38 19.44 13.15
N SER A 239 1.94 19.05 14.30
CA SER A 239 3.31 19.46 14.70
C SER A 239 4.37 18.39 14.51
N SER A 240 3.98 17.11 14.53
CA SER A 240 4.92 16.00 14.55
C SER A 240 4.72 15.09 13.35
N MET A 241 3.50 14.61 13.09
CA MET A 241 3.27 13.64 12.01
C MET A 241 3.42 14.23 10.60
N THR A 242 3.35 15.55 10.41
CA THR A 242 3.54 16.18 9.09
C THR A 242 4.97 16.18 8.58
N ASP A 243 5.93 15.86 9.44
CA ASP A 243 7.37 15.88 9.12
C ASP A 243 7.93 14.49 8.86
N TYR A 244 7.09 13.45 9.00
CA TYR A 244 7.51 12.06 8.87
C TYR A 244 6.55 11.27 7.96
N ALA A 245 7.09 10.19 7.40
CA ALA A 245 6.35 9.15 6.73
C ALA A 245 6.61 7.82 7.43
N MET A 246 5.56 7.17 7.90
CA MET A 246 5.62 5.84 8.49
C MET A 246 5.10 4.82 7.48
N VAL A 247 5.81 3.69 7.35
CA VAL A 247 5.47 2.64 6.39
C VAL A 247 5.47 1.29 7.10
N VAL A 248 4.37 0.56 6.95
CA VAL A 248 4.27 -0.86 7.32
C VAL A 248 4.22 -1.66 6.03
N SER A 249 5.11 -2.63 5.86
CA SER A 249 5.28 -3.33 4.57
C SER A 249 5.90 -4.71 4.69
N HIS A 250 5.97 -5.43 3.57
CA HIS A 250 6.64 -6.73 3.43
C HIS A 250 7.93 -6.60 2.59
N PRO A 251 9.03 -6.08 3.17
CA PRO A 251 10.31 -5.97 2.45
C PRO A 251 10.77 -7.35 1.99
N HIS A 252 11.20 -7.44 0.73
CA HIS A 252 11.55 -8.67 0.01
C HIS A 252 10.45 -9.73 0.02
N GLY A 253 9.19 -9.34 0.20
CA GLY A 253 8.08 -10.28 0.38
C GLY A 253 8.21 -11.17 1.64
N THR A 254 8.97 -10.72 2.64
CA THR A 254 9.19 -11.42 3.92
C THR A 254 8.19 -10.95 5.00
N SER A 255 8.43 -11.31 6.26
CA SER A 255 7.57 -10.92 7.39
C SER A 255 7.43 -9.40 7.49
N LYS A 256 6.27 -8.97 7.99
CA LYS A 256 5.89 -7.56 8.07
C LYS A 256 6.84 -6.75 8.95
N THR A 257 7.20 -5.57 8.48
CA THR A 257 8.06 -4.63 9.21
C THR A 257 7.45 -3.22 9.23
N PHE A 258 7.79 -2.47 10.27
CA PHE A 258 7.59 -1.04 10.41
C PHE A 258 8.88 -0.28 10.11
N SER A 259 8.75 0.89 9.47
CA SER A 259 9.84 1.82 9.22
C SER A 259 9.34 3.26 9.23
N VAL A 260 10.24 4.20 9.52
CA VAL A 260 9.92 5.62 9.60
C VAL A 260 11.07 6.46 9.06
N GLY A 261 10.74 7.53 8.38
CA GLY A 261 11.68 8.50 7.83
C GLY A 261 11.05 9.87 7.71
N GLU A 262 11.83 10.84 7.24
CA GLU A 262 11.41 12.23 7.11
C GLU A 262 10.59 12.42 5.82
N LEU A 263 9.53 13.22 5.92
CA LEU A 263 8.74 13.66 4.79
C LEU A 263 9.36 14.93 4.20
N MET A 264 9.94 14.80 3.01
CA MET A 264 10.80 15.81 2.40
C MET A 264 10.01 16.80 1.54
N GLU A 265 9.09 16.27 0.73
CA GLU A 265 8.25 17.07 -0.13
C GLU A 265 6.83 16.53 -0.16
N TYR A 266 5.89 17.45 -0.31
CA TYR A 266 4.47 17.16 -0.38
C TYR A 266 3.82 18.08 -1.39
N HIS A 267 3.36 17.50 -2.51
CA HIS A 267 2.78 18.24 -3.62
C HIS A 267 1.27 18.02 -3.66
N LYS A 268 0.47 19.08 -3.47
CA LYS A 268 -0.96 19.06 -3.77
C LYS A 268 -1.16 19.45 -5.23
N ILE A 269 -1.68 18.57 -6.09
CA ILE A 269 -2.03 18.99 -7.46
C ILE A 269 -3.29 19.87 -7.38
N PRO A 270 -3.23 21.11 -7.91
CA PRO A 270 -4.38 22.00 -7.89
C PRO A 270 -5.56 21.38 -8.65
N ASP A 271 -6.77 21.59 -8.14
CA ASP A 271 -7.97 21.14 -8.83
C ASP A 271 -8.04 21.83 -10.20
N LYS A 272 -8.22 21.05 -11.29
CA LYS A 272 -8.37 21.59 -12.65
C LYS A 272 -9.72 22.32 -12.86
N ALA A 273 -10.49 22.47 -11.80
CA ALA A 273 -11.77 23.16 -11.81
C ALA A 273 -11.52 24.67 -12.03
N GLY A 274 -11.99 25.21 -13.17
CA GLY A 274 -11.81 26.61 -13.56
C GLY A 274 -12.42 27.61 -12.56
N PHE A 275 -12.08 28.90 -12.69
CA PHE A 275 -12.46 29.97 -11.75
C PHE A 275 -13.96 29.97 -11.36
N LEU A 276 -14.86 29.80 -12.33
CA LEU A 276 -16.31 29.71 -12.08
C LEU A 276 -16.73 28.52 -11.18
N SER A 277 -16.06 27.37 -11.31
CA SER A 277 -16.33 26.19 -10.49
C SER A 277 -15.73 26.28 -9.08
N ARG A 278 -14.73 27.14 -8.86
CA ARG A 278 -14.25 27.50 -7.51
C ARG A 278 -15.27 28.36 -6.78
N PHE A 279 -15.84 29.36 -7.46
CA PHE A 279 -16.83 30.27 -6.89
C PHE A 279 -18.14 29.56 -6.52
N LEU A 280 -18.63 28.64 -7.37
CA LEU A 280 -19.82 27.85 -7.07
C LEU A 280 -19.59 26.75 -6.01
N ARG A 281 -18.34 26.33 -5.79
CA ARG A 281 -17.99 25.30 -4.79
C ARG A 281 -17.67 25.84 -3.41
N GLU A 282 -17.47 27.15 -3.26
CA GLU A 282 -17.20 27.79 -1.96
C GLU A 282 -18.35 27.62 -0.96
N HIS A 283 -19.55 27.28 -1.44
CA HIS A 283 -20.73 26.94 -0.62
C HIS A 283 -20.96 25.43 -0.44
N SER A 284 -20.04 24.58 -0.92
CA SER A 284 -20.10 23.12 -0.75
C SER A 284 -18.82 22.63 -0.07
N TRP A 285 -18.92 22.07 1.14
CA TRP A 285 -17.82 21.54 1.97
C TRP A 285 -17.05 20.34 1.38
N LYS A 286 -17.03 20.16 0.06
CA LYS A 286 -16.30 19.09 -0.64
C LYS A 286 -15.10 19.65 -1.41
N HIS A 287 -14.05 20.03 -0.69
CA HIS A 287 -12.75 20.30 -1.30
C HIS A 287 -12.13 18.98 -1.77
N SER A 288 -12.25 18.71 -3.07
CA SER A 288 -11.76 17.48 -3.68
C SER A 288 -10.36 17.70 -4.28
N HIS A 289 -9.33 17.78 -3.43
CA HIS A 289 -7.94 17.80 -3.88
C HIS A 289 -7.64 16.59 -4.79
N ARG A 290 -6.89 16.81 -5.87
CA ARG A 290 -6.51 15.79 -6.85
C ARG A 290 -5.05 15.42 -6.60
N LEU A 291 -4.75 14.12 -6.56
CA LEU A 291 -3.42 13.49 -6.48
C LEU A 291 -2.35 14.23 -5.66
N ARG A 292 -2.02 13.72 -4.47
CA ARG A 292 -0.88 14.18 -3.69
C ARG A 292 0.31 13.25 -3.97
N VAL A 293 1.45 13.85 -4.30
CA VAL A 293 2.73 13.13 -4.41
C VAL A 293 3.58 13.49 -3.20
N SER A 294 4.11 12.50 -2.53
CA SER A 294 5.01 12.70 -1.38
C SER A 294 6.36 12.09 -1.65
N ILE A 295 7.42 12.83 -1.31
CA ILE A 295 8.80 12.36 -1.35
C ILE A 295 9.30 12.23 0.09
N TYR A 296 9.83 11.08 0.46
CA TYR A 296 10.24 10.79 1.84
C TYR A 296 11.45 9.87 1.92
N THR A 297 12.11 9.82 3.08
CA THR A 297 13.35 9.05 3.30
C THR A 297 13.14 7.73 4.03
N THR A 298 11.89 7.32 4.25
CA THR A 298 11.55 6.08 4.96
C THR A 298 12.21 4.87 4.28
N PRO A 299 12.94 4.03 5.02
CA PRO A 299 13.56 2.83 4.48
C PRO A 299 12.52 1.87 3.87
N THR A 300 12.66 1.56 2.59
CA THR A 300 11.85 0.55 1.87
C THR A 300 12.75 -0.35 1.04
N CYS A 301 12.26 -1.52 0.64
CA CYS A 301 12.97 -2.50 -0.18
C CYS A 301 12.04 -3.03 -1.28
N PRO A 302 12.57 -3.68 -2.34
CA PRO A 302 11.73 -4.48 -3.23
C PRO A 302 10.75 -5.35 -2.44
N GLY A 303 9.47 -5.38 -2.79
CA GLY A 303 8.37 -5.93 -1.99
C GLY A 303 7.52 -4.88 -1.25
N CYS A 304 8.02 -3.65 -1.09
CA CYS A 304 7.29 -2.58 -0.40
C CYS A 304 6.27 -1.84 -1.27
N SER A 305 6.24 -2.04 -2.60
CA SER A 305 5.22 -1.41 -3.45
C SER A 305 3.81 -1.78 -3.03
N GLY A 306 2.95 -0.76 -2.98
CA GLY A 306 1.58 -0.85 -2.49
C GLY A 306 1.45 -0.72 -0.98
N ALA A 307 2.56 -0.61 -0.23
CA ALA A 307 2.51 -0.41 1.22
C ALA A 307 1.86 0.92 1.59
N PRO A 308 1.02 0.95 2.64
CA PRO A 308 0.45 2.20 3.13
C PRO A 308 1.54 3.12 3.67
N VAL A 309 1.41 4.41 3.36
CA VAL A 309 2.26 5.47 3.87
C VAL A 309 1.42 6.39 4.75
N VAL A 310 1.75 6.45 6.03
CA VAL A 310 1.06 7.25 7.03
C VAL A 310 1.82 8.54 7.26
N THR A 311 1.13 9.67 7.15
CA THR A 311 1.64 11.02 7.42
C THR A 311 0.60 11.82 8.20
N GLY A 312 0.98 12.98 8.74
CA GLY A 312 0.07 13.89 9.46
C GLY A 312 -0.86 14.73 8.57
N TYR A 313 -0.76 14.64 7.24
CA TYR A 313 -1.57 15.46 6.34
C TYR A 313 -3.01 14.96 6.24
N ASP A 314 -3.95 15.78 6.73
CA ASP A 314 -5.39 15.53 6.68
C ASP A 314 -5.94 15.55 5.23
N ASP A 315 -6.61 14.49 4.80
CA ASP A 315 -7.46 14.46 3.60
C ASP A 315 -8.93 14.16 3.90
N GLY A 316 -9.34 14.33 5.16
CA GLY A 316 -10.68 13.99 5.61
C GLY A 316 -10.72 12.54 6.07
N TRP A 317 -10.56 12.37 7.38
CA TRP A 317 -11.03 11.23 8.19
C TRP A 317 -10.49 9.83 7.88
N SER A 318 -9.65 9.67 6.86
CA SER A 318 -9.23 8.37 6.35
C SER A 318 -7.70 8.31 6.29
N TRP A 319 -7.09 8.18 7.47
CA TRP A 319 -5.68 7.94 7.69
C TRP A 319 -5.19 6.82 6.74
N TRP A 320 -3.98 6.90 6.17
CA TRP A 320 -3.36 6.02 5.15
C TRP A 320 -3.81 6.11 3.69
N LYS A 321 -4.28 7.26 3.17
CA LYS A 321 -4.58 7.31 1.72
C LYS A 321 -3.38 7.21 0.77
N MET A 322 -2.16 7.04 1.24
CA MET A 322 -1.01 6.96 0.35
C MET A 322 -0.54 5.51 0.24
N CYS A 323 -0.16 5.08 -0.96
CA CYS A 323 0.70 3.90 -1.09
C CYS A 323 2.04 4.21 -1.72
N HIS A 324 3.05 3.52 -1.22
CA HIS A 324 4.41 3.54 -1.72
C HIS A 324 4.42 3.06 -3.18
N SER A 325 4.82 3.99 -4.04
CA SER A 325 5.05 3.91 -5.48
C SER A 325 6.33 3.20 -5.89
N THR A 326 7.41 3.95 -5.66
CA THR A 326 8.71 3.73 -6.28
C THR A 326 9.83 4.29 -5.41
N ALA A 327 11.05 3.84 -5.69
CA ALA A 327 12.30 4.36 -5.17
C ALA A 327 13.10 5.07 -6.28
N ASP A 328 13.73 6.19 -5.93
CA ASP A 328 14.93 6.65 -6.63
C ASP A 328 16.16 6.03 -5.96
N LEU A 329 16.77 5.04 -6.63
CA LEU A 329 17.94 4.33 -6.11
C LEU A 329 19.20 5.22 -6.01
N VAL A 330 19.25 6.34 -6.72
CA VAL A 330 20.40 7.26 -6.70
C VAL A 330 20.33 8.17 -5.48
N SER A 331 19.16 8.77 -5.23
CA SER A 331 18.98 9.68 -4.08
C SER A 331 18.57 8.96 -2.80
N GLY A 332 18.12 7.71 -2.88
CA GLY A 332 17.54 6.96 -1.77
C GLY A 332 16.12 7.42 -1.39
N MET A 333 15.52 8.31 -2.16
CA MET A 333 14.20 8.89 -1.90
C MET A 333 13.08 7.95 -2.34
N GLN A 334 12.00 7.93 -1.57
CA GLN A 334 10.79 7.18 -1.88
C GLN A 334 9.68 8.10 -2.38
N LEU A 335 8.82 7.58 -3.24
CA LEU A 335 7.64 8.28 -3.76
C LEU A 335 6.37 7.54 -3.39
N ALA A 336 5.33 8.27 -2.99
CA ALA A 336 3.99 7.74 -2.77
C ALA A 336 2.91 8.63 -3.37
N PHE A 337 1.77 8.01 -3.68
CA PHE A 337 0.63 8.66 -4.30
C PHE A 337 -0.63 8.47 -3.47
N THR A 338 -1.52 9.47 -3.40
CA THR A 338 -2.78 9.36 -2.65
C THR A 338 -3.96 8.75 -3.44
N TYR A 339 -4.84 8.03 -2.72
CA TYR A 339 -6.22 7.68 -3.09
C TYR A 339 -7.14 8.88 -2.96
N ARG A 340 -8.39 8.69 -3.40
CA ARG A 340 -9.47 9.65 -3.19
C ARG A 340 -10.58 9.05 -2.37
#